data_AF-A0A4S8LK47-F1
#
_entry.id   AF-A0A4S8LK47-F1
#
_cell.length_a   1.000
_cell.length_b   1.000
_cell.length_c   1.000
_cell.angle_alpha   90.00
_cell.angle_beta   90.00
_cell.angle_gamma   90.00
#
_symmetry.space_group_name_H-M   'P 1'
#
loop_
_entity.id
_entity.type
_entity.pdbx_description
1 polymer ?
#
loop_
_entity_poly.entity_id
_entity_poly.type
_entity_poly.pdbx_seq_one_letter_code
_entity_poly.pdbx_strand_id
1 'polypeptide(L)'
;MEGESSGTTTTTTPDQNPNSTTSSSNSVEPEYDLIHFLSRKIGDSNLIEVIKKGYSKDPLIQSIILRPKEHRNFVVENNLVYLKRGNGELSLCIPPNTLLNGTSLRELLISEAHSLLAHLGYAKTSAYLRDNVWWK
;
A
#
# COMPACT_ATOMS: atom_id res chain seq x y z
N MET A 1 -7.00 -1.80 -72.76
CA MET A 1 -7.51 -0.42 -72.68
C MET A 1 -8.67 -0.51 -71.72
N GLU A 2 -8.58 -0.07 -70.47
CA GLU A 2 -8.06 1.20 -69.90
C GLU A 2 -7.30 0.82 -68.60
N GLY A 3 -6.30 1.49 -68.06
CA GLY A 3 -6.03 2.92 -67.91
C GLY A 3 -5.61 3.13 -66.44
N GLU A 4 -4.31 3.36 -66.24
CA GLU A 4 -3.54 3.87 -65.08
C GLU A 4 -4.26 4.23 -63.76
N SER A 5 -3.66 3.90 -62.59
CA SER A 5 -2.71 4.82 -61.93
C SER A 5 -2.31 4.36 -60.51
N SER A 6 -1.03 4.57 -60.22
CA SER A 6 -0.29 4.32 -58.99
C SER A 6 -0.66 5.27 -57.84
N GLY A 7 -0.40 4.85 -56.60
CA GLY A 7 -0.45 5.76 -55.45
C GLY A 7 -0.11 5.10 -54.12
N THR A 8 1.18 4.81 -53.89
CA THR A 8 1.73 4.55 -52.56
C THR A 8 1.79 5.86 -51.77
N THR A 9 1.22 5.89 -50.56
CA THR A 9 1.47 6.97 -49.60
C THR A 9 1.97 6.38 -48.28
N THR A 10 3.29 6.38 -48.13
CA THR A 10 3.97 6.56 -46.85
C THR A 10 3.87 8.04 -46.46
N THR A 11 3.39 8.34 -45.26
CA THR A 11 3.56 9.65 -44.63
C THR A 11 4.11 9.49 -43.22
N THR A 12 5.37 9.90 -43.09
CA THR A 12 6.12 10.21 -41.88
C THR A 12 5.89 11.66 -41.52
N THR A 13 5.50 12.00 -40.29
CA THR A 13 5.82 13.28 -39.60
C THR A 13 5.47 13.19 -38.09
N PRO A 14 5.93 14.11 -37.22
CA PRO A 14 6.90 13.79 -36.17
C PRO A 14 6.43 14.17 -34.75
N ASP A 15 7.29 13.88 -33.78
CA ASP A 15 7.54 14.66 -32.55
C ASP A 15 6.33 15.21 -31.76
N GLN A 16 5.96 14.53 -30.67
CA GLN A 16 5.84 15.20 -29.38
C GLN A 16 6.34 14.26 -28.27
N ASN A 17 7.61 14.47 -27.92
CA ASN A 17 8.15 14.16 -26.60
C ASN A 17 7.74 15.30 -25.64
N PRO A 18 7.23 14.98 -24.44
CA PRO A 18 7.45 15.86 -23.31
C PRO A 18 8.00 15.09 -22.12
N ASN A 19 9.24 14.64 -22.20
CA ASN A 19 10.09 14.59 -21.02
C ASN A 19 10.69 15.99 -20.82
N SER A 20 10.21 16.72 -19.82
CA SER A 20 11.03 17.15 -18.67
C SER A 20 10.42 18.34 -17.92
N THR A 21 10.37 18.16 -16.60
CA THR A 21 10.46 19.21 -15.56
C THR A 21 9.19 20.00 -15.25
N THR A 22 8.49 19.54 -14.21
CA THR A 22 8.07 20.46 -13.15
C THR A 22 8.27 19.74 -11.82
N SER A 23 9.39 20.05 -11.17
CA SER A 23 9.53 19.89 -9.72
C SER A 23 8.51 20.86 -9.11
N SER A 24 7.42 20.34 -8.56
CA SER A 24 6.49 21.09 -7.74
C SER A 24 5.90 20.11 -6.75
N SER A 25 6.06 20.45 -5.48
CA SER A 25 5.65 19.67 -4.31
C SER A 25 4.17 19.34 -4.37
N ASN A 26 3.81 18.27 -5.09
CA ASN A 26 2.51 17.65 -4.96
C ASN A 26 2.60 16.78 -3.70
N SER A 27 2.11 17.33 -2.59
CA SER A 27 1.62 16.54 -1.47
C SER A 27 0.57 15.59 -2.04
N VAL A 28 0.99 14.38 -2.40
CA VAL A 28 0.09 13.31 -2.81
C VAL A 28 -0.64 12.91 -1.54
N GLU A 29 -1.76 13.56 -1.26
CA GLU A 29 -2.75 13.05 -0.32
C GLU A 29 -3.04 11.60 -0.74
N PRO A 30 -2.88 10.60 0.16
CA PRO A 30 -2.90 9.23 -0.27
C PRO A 30 -4.35 8.83 -0.46
N GLU A 31 -4.87 9.00 -1.68
CA GLU A 31 -6.21 8.52 -2.05
C GLU A 31 -6.38 7.01 -1.85
N TYR A 32 -5.31 6.29 -1.52
CA TYR A 32 -5.29 4.85 -1.27
C TYR A 32 -4.41 4.42 -0.08
N ASP A 33 -4.33 5.22 0.99
CA ASP A 33 -3.79 4.71 2.26
C ASP A 33 -4.90 3.97 3.02
N LEU A 34 -4.82 2.64 2.97
CA LEU A 34 -5.77 1.73 3.62
C LEU A 34 -5.83 1.96 5.14
N ILE A 35 -4.69 2.29 5.76
CA ILE A 35 -4.64 2.55 7.20
C ILE A 35 -5.37 3.86 7.49
N HIS A 36 -5.11 4.92 6.74
CA HIS A 36 -5.80 6.20 6.92
C HIS A 36 -7.32 6.09 6.70
N PHE A 37 -7.76 5.36 5.68
CA PHE A 37 -9.19 5.11 5.45
C PHE A 37 -9.85 4.39 6.62
N LEU A 38 -9.22 3.32 7.13
CA LEU A 38 -9.69 2.65 8.34
C LEU A 38 -9.71 3.61 9.52
N SER A 39 -8.59 4.29 9.77
CA SER A 39 -8.42 5.27 10.84
C SER A 39 -9.58 6.29 10.88
N ARG A 40 -9.99 6.82 9.72
CA ARG A 40 -11.16 7.72 9.59
C ARG A 40 -12.49 7.07 9.96
N LYS A 41 -12.68 5.78 9.65
CA LYS A 41 -13.93 5.03 9.88
C LYS A 41 -14.14 4.65 11.35
N ILE A 42 -13.06 4.35 12.07
CA ILE A 42 -13.09 3.78 13.44
C ILE A 42 -12.42 4.65 14.51
N GLY A 43 -11.73 5.72 14.10
CA GLY A 43 -10.94 6.60 14.94
C GLY A 43 -9.48 6.18 15.09
N ASP A 44 -8.56 7.11 14.84
CA ASP A 44 -7.11 6.88 14.85
C ASP A 44 -6.59 6.26 16.14
N SER A 45 -6.96 6.86 17.28
CA SER A 45 -6.52 6.38 18.60
C SER A 45 -6.96 4.94 18.86
N ASN A 46 -8.17 4.56 18.42
CA ASN A 46 -8.69 3.21 18.64
C ASN A 46 -7.93 2.18 17.80
N LEU A 47 -7.71 2.48 16.51
CA LEU A 47 -6.95 1.60 15.62
C LEU A 47 -5.52 1.36 16.12
N ILE A 48 -4.81 2.43 16.47
CA ILE A 48 -3.42 2.36 16.91
C ILE A 48 -3.30 1.60 18.24
N GLU A 49 -4.21 1.83 19.19
CA GLU A 49 -4.23 1.08 20.45
C GLU A 49 -4.45 -0.42 20.23
N VAL A 50 -5.39 -0.77 19.35
CA VAL A 50 -5.70 -2.17 19.03
C VAL A 50 -4.50 -2.88 18.40
N ILE A 51 -3.80 -2.22 17.47
CA ILE A 51 -2.56 -2.74 16.87
C ILE A 51 -1.49 -2.93 17.95
N LYS A 52 -1.25 -1.92 18.79
CA LYS A 52 -0.24 -1.98 19.86
C LYS A 52 -0.53 -3.10 20.87
N LYS A 53 -1.79 -3.27 21.28
CA LYS A 53 -2.21 -4.39 22.15
C LYS A 53 -1.95 -5.75 21.50
N GLY A 54 -2.05 -5.84 20.18
CA GLY A 54 -1.76 -7.06 19.43
C GLY A 54 -0.27 -7.41 19.37
N TYR A 55 0.65 -6.43 19.42
CA TYR A 55 2.10 -6.70 19.42
C TYR A 55 2.55 -7.56 20.60
N SER A 56 1.90 -7.42 21.76
CA SER A 56 2.15 -8.28 22.92
C SER A 56 1.81 -9.76 22.70
N LYS A 57 1.14 -10.11 21.60
CA LYS A 57 0.79 -11.50 21.26
C LYS A 57 1.70 -12.09 20.17
N ASP A 58 2.58 -11.28 19.58
CA ASP A 58 3.45 -11.69 18.49
C ASP A 58 4.93 -11.67 18.94
N PRO A 59 5.56 -12.85 19.17
CA PRO A 59 6.95 -12.92 19.63
C PRO A 59 7.95 -12.27 18.68
N LEU A 60 7.68 -12.28 17.36
CA LEU A 60 8.55 -11.64 16.38
C LEU A 60 8.49 -10.13 16.55
N ILE A 61 7.28 -9.57 16.63
CA ILE A 61 7.10 -8.12 16.81
C ILE A 61 7.66 -7.68 18.17
N GLN A 62 7.45 -8.45 19.24
CA GLN A 62 8.09 -8.19 20.52
C GLN A 62 9.62 -8.16 20.41
N SER A 63 10.24 -9.12 19.71
CA SER A 63 11.68 -9.11 19.51
C SER A 63 12.16 -7.92 18.68
N ILE A 64 11.36 -7.46 17.71
CA ILE A 64 11.67 -6.26 16.92
C ILE A 64 11.64 -5.01 17.81
N ILE A 65 10.63 -4.87 18.66
CA ILE A 65 10.51 -3.74 19.59
C ILE A 65 11.64 -3.76 20.62
N LEU A 66 11.99 -4.93 21.16
CA LEU A 66 13.03 -5.05 22.18
C LEU A 66 14.44 -4.84 21.61
N ARG A 67 14.69 -5.32 20.38
CA ARG A 67 16.02 -5.30 19.75
C ARG A 67 15.96 -4.81 18.29
N PRO A 68 15.53 -3.56 18.03
CA PRO A 68 15.30 -3.08 16.67
C PRO A 68 16.56 -3.10 15.80
N LYS A 69 17.74 -2.92 16.40
CA LYS A 69 19.04 -2.96 15.70
C LYS A 69 19.37 -4.31 15.07
N GLU A 70 18.81 -5.41 15.60
CA GLU A 70 19.01 -6.75 15.03
C GLU A 70 18.08 -7.01 13.83
N HIS A 71 17.01 -6.23 13.71
CA HIS A 71 15.96 -6.39 12.71
C HIS A 71 16.05 -5.27 11.68
N ARG A 72 17.12 -5.26 10.86
CA ARG A 72 17.42 -4.17 9.91
C ARG A 72 16.35 -3.87 8.87
N ASN A 73 15.48 -4.85 8.60
CA ASN A 73 14.36 -4.68 7.67
C ASN A 73 13.14 -4.04 8.34
N PHE A 74 13.19 -3.79 9.64
CA PHE A 74 12.09 -3.20 10.38
C PHE A 74 12.48 -1.84 10.96
N VAL A 75 11.49 -0.96 11.04
CA VAL A 75 11.61 0.36 11.66
C VAL A 75 10.53 0.45 12.74
N VAL A 76 10.88 0.98 13.90
CA VAL A 76 9.93 1.21 14.99
C VAL A 76 9.78 2.71 15.18
N GLU A 77 8.58 3.24 14.93
CA GLU A 77 8.25 4.66 15.07
C GLU A 77 6.93 4.79 15.85
N ASN A 78 6.87 5.68 16.83
CA ASN A 78 5.65 5.90 17.64
C ASN A 78 5.06 4.62 18.29
N ASN A 79 5.92 3.66 18.61
CA ASN A 79 5.55 2.31 19.07
C ASN A 79 4.74 1.50 18.05
N LEU A 80 4.85 1.83 16.77
CA LEU A 80 4.38 1.06 15.63
C LEU A 80 5.56 0.43 14.92
N VAL A 81 5.38 -0.79 14.45
CA VAL A 81 6.42 -1.53 13.74
C VAL A 81 6.09 -1.53 12.27
N TYR A 82 7.07 -1.15 11.45
CA TYR A 82 6.97 -1.08 10.00
C TYR A 82 8.00 -2.00 9.37
N LEU A 83 7.64 -2.68 8.30
CA LEU A 83 8.58 -3.37 7.42
C LEU A 83 9.07 -2.40 6.35
N LYS A 84 10.40 -2.23 6.27
CA LYS A 84 11.06 -1.52 5.19
C LYS A 84 11.17 -2.40 3.95
N ARG A 85 10.62 -1.92 2.85
CA ARG A 85 10.71 -2.57 1.53
C ARG A 85 11.96 -2.14 0.77
N GLY A 86 12.30 -2.91 -0.27
CA GLY A 86 13.49 -2.66 -1.09
C GLY A 86 13.45 -1.34 -1.85
N ASN A 87 12.26 -0.80 -2.14
CA ASN A 87 12.04 0.51 -2.76
C ASN A 87 12.00 1.67 -1.75
N GLY A 88 12.20 1.41 -0.44
CA GLY A 88 12.16 2.42 0.61
C GLY A 88 10.78 2.65 1.23
N GLU A 89 9.72 2.02 0.72
CA GLU A 89 8.38 2.10 1.30
C GLU A 89 8.29 1.37 2.65
N LEU A 90 7.35 1.81 3.49
CA LEU A 90 7.07 1.23 4.80
C LEU A 90 5.69 0.60 4.80
N SER A 91 5.61 -0.67 5.17
CA SER A 91 4.33 -1.37 5.38
C SER A 91 4.09 -1.58 6.86
N LEU A 92 2.94 -1.19 7.38
CA LEU A 92 2.62 -1.34 8.81
C LEU A 92 2.44 -2.80 9.18
N CYS A 93 3.11 -3.26 10.24
CA CYS A 93 2.98 -4.62 10.76
C CYS A 93 1.65 -4.79 11.49
N ILE A 94 0.83 -5.75 11.04
CA ILE A 94 -0.47 -6.08 11.61
C ILE A 94 -0.40 -7.41 12.39
N PRO A 95 -0.48 -7.39 13.73
CA PRO A 95 -0.35 -8.59 14.56
C PRO A 95 -1.52 -9.56 14.37
N PRO A 96 -1.30 -10.88 14.52
CA PRO A 96 -2.36 -11.88 14.46
C PRO A 96 -3.31 -11.75 15.66
N ASN A 97 -4.54 -12.27 15.53
CA ASN A 97 -5.53 -12.32 16.61
C ASN A 97 -5.84 -10.95 17.25
N THR A 98 -5.72 -9.90 16.44
CA THR A 98 -6.04 -8.54 16.82
C THR A 98 -7.50 -8.28 16.49
N LEU A 99 -8.30 -7.99 17.52
CA LEU A 99 -9.73 -7.76 17.38
C LEU A 99 -10.02 -6.28 17.56
N LEU A 100 -10.78 -5.72 16.63
CA LEU A 100 -11.39 -4.40 16.72
C LEU A 100 -12.91 -4.59 16.81
N ASN A 101 -13.50 -4.16 17.93
CA ASN A 101 -14.94 -4.29 18.19
C ASN A 101 -15.47 -5.73 17.96
N GLY A 102 -14.67 -6.75 18.29
CA GLY A 102 -15.01 -8.16 18.11
C GLY A 102 -14.73 -8.75 16.72
N THR A 103 -14.30 -7.94 15.75
CA THR A 103 -13.94 -8.39 14.40
C THR A 103 -12.43 -8.44 14.23
N SER A 104 -11.91 -9.41 13.47
CA SER A 104 -10.47 -9.48 13.16
C SER A 104 -10.02 -8.26 12.37
N LEU A 105 -8.97 -7.59 12.84
CA LEU A 105 -8.40 -6.43 12.13
C LEU A 105 -7.89 -6.82 10.74
N ARG A 106 -7.33 -8.03 10.58
CA ARG A 106 -6.89 -8.53 9.27
C ARG A 106 -8.07 -8.74 8.32
N GLU A 107 -9.18 -9.28 8.81
CA GLU A 107 -10.41 -9.45 8.01
C GLU A 107 -10.99 -8.10 7.60
N LEU A 108 -11.02 -7.14 8.52
CA LEU A 108 -11.48 -5.79 8.24
C LEU A 108 -10.60 -5.14 7.15
N LEU A 109 -9.27 -5.21 7.27
CA LEU A 109 -8.33 -4.72 6.26
C LEU A 109 -8.58 -5.35 4.89
N ILE A 110 -8.78 -6.68 4.83
CA ILE A 110 -9.06 -7.39 3.57
C ILE A 110 -10.40 -6.94 2.98
N SER A 111 -11.44 -6.82 3.80
CA SER A 111 -12.77 -6.38 3.37
C SER A 111 -12.77 -4.94 2.85
N GLU A 112 -12.09 -4.02 3.55
CA GLU A 112 -11.97 -2.64 3.07
C GLU A 112 -11.14 -2.55 1.80
N ALA A 113 -10.00 -3.25 1.73
CA ALA A 113 -9.20 -3.31 0.51
C ALA A 113 -10.01 -3.87 -0.68
N HIS A 114 -10.83 -4.89 -0.45
CA HIS A 114 -11.71 -5.42 -1.48
C HIS A 114 -12.80 -4.42 -1.88
N SER A 115 -13.38 -3.71 -0.91
CA SER A 115 -14.43 -2.71 -1.13
C SER A 115 -13.90 -1.48 -1.89
N LEU A 116 -12.70 -1.01 -1.55
CA LEU A 116 -12.02 0.09 -2.26
C LEU A 116 -11.72 -0.26 -3.71
N LEU A 117 -11.43 -1.52 -3.98
CA LEU A 117 -11.02 -1.99 -5.29
C LEU A 117 -12.16 -2.63 -6.11
N ALA A 118 -13.31 -2.88 -5.48
CA ALA A 118 -14.65 -3.39 -5.87
C ALA A 118 -14.79 -4.35 -7.07
N HIS A 119 -13.95 -4.24 -8.10
CA HIS A 119 -14.01 -4.97 -9.37
C HIS A 119 -12.65 -5.47 -9.87
N LEU A 120 -11.56 -5.19 -9.14
CA LEU A 120 -10.19 -5.49 -9.57
C LEU A 120 -9.74 -6.92 -9.25
N GLY A 121 -10.56 -7.68 -8.52
CA GLY A 121 -10.33 -9.09 -8.18
C GLY A 121 -9.22 -9.32 -7.14
N TYR A 122 -9.10 -10.57 -6.71
CA TYR A 122 -8.20 -10.99 -5.62
C TYR A 122 -6.74 -10.59 -5.83
N ALA A 123 -6.21 -10.76 -7.05
CA ALA A 123 -4.80 -10.50 -7.33
C ALA A 123 -4.40 -9.03 -7.06
N LYS A 124 -5.26 -8.09 -7.47
CA LYS A 124 -5.04 -6.66 -7.25
C LYS A 124 -5.27 -6.27 -5.79
N THR A 125 -6.28 -6.85 -5.12
CA THR A 125 -6.47 -6.67 -3.66
C THR A 125 -5.27 -7.17 -2.86
N SER A 126 -4.71 -8.33 -3.21
CA SER A 126 -3.52 -8.87 -2.56
C SER A 126 -2.29 -8.00 -2.78
N ALA A 127 -2.09 -7.48 -3.99
CA ALA A 127 -1.00 -6.55 -4.28
C ALA A 127 -1.15 -5.27 -3.43
N TYR A 128 -2.34 -4.67 -3.44
CA TYR A 128 -2.64 -3.48 -2.66
C TYR A 128 -2.44 -3.67 -1.14
N LEU A 129 -2.93 -4.79 -0.59
CA LEU A 129 -2.70 -5.13 0.81
C LEU A 129 -1.22 -5.28 1.11
N ARG A 130 -0.47 -5.98 0.25
CA ARG A 130 0.98 -6.09 0.43
C ARG A 130 1.58 -4.70 0.49
N ASP A 131 1.27 -3.78 -0.41
CA ASP A 131 1.93 -2.48 -0.43
C ASP A 131 1.67 -1.65 0.84
N ASN A 132 0.48 -1.74 1.42
CA ASN A 132 0.11 -0.97 2.62
C ASN A 132 0.51 -1.63 3.96
N VAL A 133 0.37 -2.95 4.06
CA VAL A 133 0.43 -3.67 5.34
C VAL A 133 1.23 -4.95 5.22
N TRP A 134 1.81 -5.36 6.34
CA TRP A 134 2.59 -6.58 6.42
C TRP A 134 2.13 -7.46 7.58
N TRP A 135 2.09 -8.76 7.33
CA TRP A 135 1.97 -9.77 8.37
C TRP A 135 2.67 -11.06 7.95
N LYS A 136 3.06 -11.85 8.95
CA LYS A 136 3.52 -13.23 8.80
C LYS A 136 2.41 -14.22 9.13
#